data_AF-A0A961XVX9-F1
#
_entry.id   AF-A0A961XVX9-F1
#
_cell.length_a   1.000
_cell.length_b   1.000
_cell.length_c   1.000
_cell.angle_alpha   90.00
_cell.angle_beta   90.00
_cell.angle_gamma   90.00
#
_symmetry.space_group_name_H-M   'P 1'
#
loop_
_entity.id
_entity.type
_entity.pdbx_description
1 polymer ?
#
loop_
_entity_poly.entity_id
_entity_poly.type
_entity_poly.pdbx_seq_one_letter_code
_entity_poly.pdbx_strand_id
1 'polypeptide(L)'
;PKMMSIGLHCRLIGRPGRIGALKRFIDYVKGHEHVWTPMRGEIAAHWRKVHPYARRAHPSRMKRDAFVAAYGGVFEHSPWIAEGAFDNGLGPANDAAPGLHAALARVFRSAPAEARLGVLNAHPDLAGKLAAAKRLTAESTAEQAGAGLDSLTDEEKATFTELNSSYIAKFGFPFIMAVKGRSKDEILAAFRRRVNHDREAEFATACAEVEKIALLRLKDMLP
;
A
#
# COMPACT_ATOMS: atom_id res chain seq x y z
N PRO A 1 8.16 5.02 -20.80
CA PRO A 1 9.05 5.68 -21.78
C PRO A 1 8.69 7.16 -21.99
N LYS A 2 9.67 8.07 -21.99
CA LYS A 2 9.45 9.46 -22.42
C LYS A 2 9.26 9.47 -23.94
N MET A 3 8.18 10.07 -24.43
CA MET A 3 7.85 10.09 -25.86
C MET A 3 7.97 11.52 -26.39
N MET A 4 8.71 11.71 -27.47
CA MET A 4 8.74 12.96 -28.23
C MET A 4 7.96 12.77 -29.52
N SER A 5 6.98 13.65 -29.76
CA SER A 5 6.19 13.65 -30.99
C SER A 5 6.55 14.88 -31.83
N ILE A 6 6.91 14.65 -33.09
CA ILE A 6 7.17 15.72 -34.06
C ILE A 6 6.06 15.65 -35.11
N GLY A 7 5.19 16.66 -35.12
CA GLY A 7 4.16 16.78 -36.15
C GLY A 7 4.77 17.17 -37.50
N LEU A 8 4.55 16.37 -38.54
CA LEU A 8 5.01 16.65 -39.89
C LEU A 8 3.83 16.87 -40.82
N HIS A 9 3.78 18.04 -41.49
CA HIS A 9 2.80 18.29 -42.53
C HIS A 9 3.24 17.65 -43.85
N CYS A 10 2.54 16.62 -44.32
CA CYS A 10 2.92 15.81 -45.48
C CYS A 10 3.28 16.64 -46.73
N ARG A 11 2.47 17.67 -47.05
CA ARG A 11 2.70 18.55 -48.21
C ARG A 11 3.95 19.44 -48.09
N LEU A 12 4.32 19.84 -46.87
CA LEU A 12 5.47 20.72 -46.66
C LEU A 12 6.75 19.89 -46.62
N ILE A 13 6.72 18.73 -45.96
CA ILE A 13 7.91 17.90 -45.81
C ILE A 13 8.24 17.10 -47.07
N GLY A 14 7.23 16.75 -47.88
CA GLY A 14 7.42 16.06 -49.16
C GLY A 14 8.04 16.90 -50.27
N ARG A 15 8.30 18.20 -50.05
CA ARG A 15 8.98 19.05 -51.03
C ARG A 15 10.42 18.57 -51.25
N PRO A 16 10.93 18.50 -52.49
CA PRO A 16 12.29 18.00 -52.78
C PRO A 16 13.40 18.65 -51.93
N GLY A 17 13.33 19.97 -51.71
CA GLY A 17 14.30 20.70 -50.87
C GLY A 17 14.19 20.45 -49.36
N ARG A 18 13.10 19.83 -48.87
CA ARG A 18 12.84 19.61 -47.43
C ARG A 18 12.92 18.15 -47.01
N ILE A 19 12.57 17.21 -47.88
CA ILE A 19 12.62 15.77 -47.56
C ILE A 19 14.04 15.30 -47.20
N GLY A 20 15.07 15.89 -47.83
CA GLY A 20 16.47 15.60 -47.50
C GLY A 20 16.85 15.98 -46.06
N ALA A 21 16.26 17.04 -45.51
CA ALA A 21 16.48 17.42 -44.11
C ALA A 21 15.85 16.41 -43.14
N LEU A 22 14.65 15.90 -43.45
CA LEU A 22 14.01 14.83 -42.67
C LEU A 22 14.86 13.57 -42.69
N LYS A 23 15.39 13.18 -43.85
CA LYS A 23 16.28 12.01 -43.96
C LYS A 23 17.50 12.16 -43.05
N ARG A 24 18.22 13.28 -43.14
CA ARG A 24 19.39 13.55 -42.29
C ARG A 24 19.05 13.51 -40.81
N PHE A 25 17.90 14.06 -40.42
CA PHE A 25 17.42 14.01 -39.05
C PHE A 25 17.15 12.58 -38.58
N ILE A 26 16.46 11.76 -39.39
CA ILE A 26 16.19 10.35 -39.08
C ILE A 26 17.50 9.56 -38.93
N ASP A 27 18.45 9.77 -39.85
CA ASP A 27 19.76 9.12 -39.82
C ASP A 27 20.54 9.51 -38.55
N TYR A 28 20.52 10.79 -38.18
CA TYR A 28 21.13 11.29 -36.95
C TYR A 28 20.52 10.64 -35.70
N VAL A 29 19.19 10.65 -35.54
CA VAL A 29 18.55 10.11 -34.33
C VAL A 29 18.74 8.60 -34.19
N LYS A 30 18.81 7.86 -35.31
CA LYS A 30 19.10 6.41 -35.32
C LYS A 30 20.52 6.07 -34.87
N GLY A 31 21.44 7.03 -34.89
CA GLY A 31 22.81 6.84 -34.41
C GLY A 31 22.94 6.79 -32.88
N HIS A 32 21.88 7.08 -32.13
CA HIS A 32 21.90 7.07 -30.67
C HIS A 32 21.36 5.76 -30.10
N GLU A 33 22.13 5.11 -29.23
CA GLU A 33 21.86 3.79 -28.66
C GLU A 33 20.49 3.66 -27.97
N HIS A 34 20.01 4.73 -27.33
CA HIS A 34 18.76 4.72 -26.57
C HIS A 34 17.57 5.35 -27.32
N VAL A 35 17.69 5.54 -28.64
CA VAL A 35 16.63 6.14 -29.46
C VAL A 35 15.95 5.07 -30.32
N TRP A 36 14.68 4.83 -30.01
CA TRP A 36 13.83 3.93 -30.79
C TRP A 36 13.02 4.74 -31.83
N THR A 37 13.08 4.34 -33.10
CA THR A 37 12.31 4.96 -34.21
C THR A 37 11.25 4.01 -34.78
N PRO A 38 10.18 3.68 -34.01
CA PRO A 38 9.20 2.69 -34.42
C PRO A 38 8.13 3.21 -35.38
N MET A 39 7.55 2.27 -36.13
CA MET A 39 6.21 2.41 -36.71
C MET A 39 5.13 2.32 -35.62
N ARG A 40 3.93 2.86 -35.90
CA ARG A 40 2.79 2.82 -34.95
C ARG A 40 2.43 1.39 -34.49
N GLY A 41 2.54 0.40 -35.37
CA GLY A 41 2.29 -1.01 -35.04
C GLY A 41 3.29 -1.58 -34.04
N GLU A 42 4.56 -1.19 -34.13
CA GLU A 42 5.62 -1.62 -33.22
C GLU A 42 5.46 -0.98 -31.84
N ILE A 43 5.03 0.29 -31.79
CA ILE A 43 4.59 0.94 -30.53
C ILE A 43 3.48 0.11 -29.89
N ALA A 44 2.41 -0.20 -30.63
CA ALA A 44 1.30 -0.98 -30.10
C ALA A 44 1.71 -2.39 -29.65
N ALA A 45 2.61 -3.06 -30.36
CA ALA A 45 3.15 -4.37 -29.97
C ALA A 45 4.00 -4.27 -28.68
N HIS A 46 4.89 -3.27 -28.60
CA HIS A 46 5.70 -3.02 -27.41
C HIS A 46 4.82 -2.72 -26.20
N TRP A 47 3.82 -1.84 -26.32
CA TRP A 47 2.90 -1.53 -25.22
C TRP A 47 2.14 -2.77 -24.76
N ARG A 48 1.62 -3.61 -25.67
CA ARG A 48 0.96 -4.87 -25.29
C ARG A 48 1.90 -5.85 -24.59
N LYS A 49 3.17 -5.91 -25.00
CA LYS A 49 4.17 -6.82 -24.44
C LYS A 49 4.71 -6.34 -23.09
N VAL A 50 5.02 -5.05 -22.97
CA VAL A 50 5.73 -4.45 -21.82
C VAL A 50 4.76 -3.86 -20.80
N HIS A 51 3.57 -3.46 -21.24
CA HIS A 51 2.50 -2.90 -20.41
C HIS A 51 1.16 -3.61 -20.71
N PRO A 52 1.09 -4.95 -20.56
CA PRO A 52 -0.14 -5.68 -20.84
C PRO A 52 -1.29 -5.14 -20.00
N TYR A 53 -2.46 -4.93 -20.62
CA TYR A 53 -3.66 -4.59 -19.89
C TYR A 53 -4.06 -5.77 -19.00
N ALA A 54 -3.95 -5.59 -17.69
CA ALA A 54 -4.54 -6.49 -16.73
C ALA A 54 -5.91 -5.95 -16.34
N ARG A 55 -6.98 -6.70 -16.64
CA ARG A 55 -8.31 -6.38 -16.14
C ARG A 55 -8.26 -6.42 -14.62
N ARG A 56 -8.37 -5.26 -13.98
CA ARG A 56 -8.41 -5.16 -12.53
C ARG A 56 -9.81 -5.51 -12.05
N ALA A 57 -9.88 -6.22 -10.94
CA ALA A 57 -11.14 -6.42 -10.27
C ALA A 57 -11.56 -5.09 -9.62
N HIS A 58 -12.83 -4.72 -9.81
CA HIS A 58 -13.40 -3.50 -9.27
C HIS A 58 -14.18 -3.87 -8.01
N PRO A 59 -13.73 -3.47 -6.80
CA PRO A 59 -14.43 -3.70 -5.54
C PRO A 59 -15.95 -3.50 -5.63
N SER A 60 -16.40 -2.41 -6.27
CA SER A 60 -17.82 -2.07 -6.43
C SER A 60 -18.63 -3.03 -7.31
N ARG A 61 -17.96 -3.90 -8.08
CA ARG A 61 -18.57 -4.85 -9.01
C ARG A 61 -18.36 -6.30 -8.60
N MET A 62 -17.74 -6.55 -7.46
CA MET A 62 -17.53 -7.90 -6.94
C MET A 62 -18.82 -8.46 -6.34
N LYS A 63 -18.94 -9.79 -6.33
CA LYS A 63 -19.90 -10.48 -5.46
C LYS A 63 -19.39 -10.43 -4.01
N ARG A 64 -20.31 -10.47 -3.03
CA ARG A 64 -19.98 -10.38 -1.61
C ARG A 64 -18.85 -11.33 -1.18
N ASP A 65 -18.97 -12.61 -1.50
CA ASP A 65 -17.97 -13.61 -1.10
C ASP A 65 -16.58 -13.33 -1.69
N ALA A 66 -16.52 -12.90 -2.96
CA ALA A 66 -15.27 -12.55 -3.60
C ALA A 66 -14.65 -11.27 -3.01
N PHE A 67 -15.50 -10.29 -2.65
CA PHE A 67 -15.07 -9.07 -1.99
C PHE A 67 -14.51 -9.35 -0.60
N VAL A 68 -15.21 -10.14 0.22
CA VAL A 68 -14.77 -10.50 1.57
C VAL A 68 -13.52 -11.38 1.52
N ALA A 69 -13.42 -12.31 0.57
CA ALA A 69 -12.20 -13.09 0.37
C ALA A 69 -11.00 -12.21 -0.02
N ALA A 70 -11.21 -11.18 -0.83
CA ALA A 70 -10.14 -10.28 -1.24
C ALA A 70 -9.74 -9.27 -0.15
N TYR A 71 -10.71 -8.66 0.55
CA TYR A 71 -10.48 -7.51 1.42
C TYR A 71 -10.76 -7.76 2.91
N GLY A 72 -11.24 -8.94 3.29
CA GLY A 72 -11.55 -9.30 4.68
C GLY A 72 -10.31 -9.37 5.59
N GLY A 73 -9.12 -9.56 5.02
CA GLY A 73 -7.85 -9.51 5.74
C GLY A 73 -7.22 -8.12 5.88
N VAL A 74 -7.83 -7.07 5.29
CA VAL A 74 -7.27 -5.70 5.36
C VAL A 74 -7.17 -5.24 6.82
N PHE A 75 -8.19 -5.54 7.62
CA PHE A 75 -8.13 -5.44 9.07
C PHE A 75 -7.88 -6.85 9.64
N GLU A 76 -6.84 -6.99 10.45
CA GLU A 76 -6.36 -8.28 10.93
C GLU A 76 -7.46 -9.10 11.61
N HIS A 77 -7.68 -10.34 11.15
CA HIS A 77 -8.73 -11.26 11.59
C HIS A 77 -10.13 -10.64 11.77
N SER A 78 -10.45 -9.61 10.99
CA SER A 78 -11.68 -8.81 11.15
C SER A 78 -12.48 -8.69 9.84
N PRO A 79 -12.90 -9.82 9.23
CA PRO A 79 -13.62 -9.82 7.95
C PRO A 79 -14.97 -9.09 8.02
N TRP A 80 -15.57 -8.99 9.20
CA TRP A 80 -16.81 -8.27 9.44
C TRP A 80 -16.76 -6.79 9.01
N ILE A 81 -15.57 -6.18 8.95
CA ILE A 81 -15.39 -4.81 8.45
C ILE A 81 -15.62 -4.75 6.94
N ALA A 82 -15.09 -5.73 6.20
CA ALA A 82 -15.31 -5.84 4.76
C ALA A 82 -16.77 -6.18 4.48
N GLU A 83 -17.35 -7.13 5.22
CA GLU A 83 -18.76 -7.47 5.16
C GLU A 83 -19.66 -6.24 5.33
N GLY A 84 -19.46 -5.49 6.43
CA GLY A 84 -20.23 -4.27 6.69
C GLY A 84 -20.02 -3.19 5.62
N ALA A 85 -18.82 -3.09 5.02
CA ALA A 85 -18.56 -2.11 3.97
C ALA A 85 -19.28 -2.48 2.67
N PHE A 86 -19.34 -3.76 2.34
CA PHE A 86 -20.11 -4.27 1.22
C PHE A 86 -21.62 -4.05 1.44
N ASP A 87 -22.12 -4.38 2.63
CA ASP A 87 -23.53 -4.29 2.99
C ASP A 87 -24.02 -2.82 3.02
N ASN A 88 -23.14 -1.86 3.29
CA ASN A 88 -23.42 -0.41 3.18
C ASN A 88 -23.47 0.12 1.73
N GLY A 89 -23.15 -0.71 0.74
CA GLY A 89 -23.12 -0.35 -0.67
C GLY A 89 -21.79 0.28 -1.11
N LEU A 90 -21.22 -0.25 -2.18
CA LEU A 90 -20.00 0.23 -2.81
C LEU A 90 -20.30 0.84 -4.17
N GLY A 91 -19.65 1.97 -4.48
CA GLY A 91 -19.74 2.65 -5.77
C GLY A 91 -18.38 2.81 -6.43
N PRO A 92 -18.31 3.43 -7.63
CA PRO A 92 -17.07 3.60 -8.39
C PRO A 92 -15.93 4.31 -7.61
N ALA A 93 -16.28 5.17 -6.65
CA ALA A 93 -15.29 5.81 -5.78
C ALA A 93 -14.49 4.78 -4.95
N ASN A 94 -15.08 3.63 -4.62
CA ASN A 94 -14.45 2.57 -3.83
C ASN A 94 -13.56 1.64 -4.67
N ASP A 95 -13.42 1.88 -5.99
CA ASP A 95 -12.54 1.07 -6.84
C ASP A 95 -11.06 1.48 -6.76
N ALA A 96 -10.72 2.48 -5.95
CA ALA A 96 -9.36 2.92 -5.66
C ALA A 96 -9.07 2.80 -4.15
N ALA A 97 -7.78 2.66 -3.79
CA ALA A 97 -7.37 2.44 -2.40
C ALA A 97 -7.95 3.46 -1.40
N PRO A 98 -7.95 4.78 -1.66
CA PRO A 98 -8.49 5.76 -0.71
C PRO A 98 -10.00 5.63 -0.51
N GLY A 99 -10.75 5.31 -1.56
CA GLY A 99 -12.20 5.20 -1.48
C GLY A 99 -12.65 3.91 -0.79
N LEU A 100 -11.95 2.79 -1.05
CA LEU A 100 -12.22 1.55 -0.32
C LEU A 100 -11.83 1.69 1.16
N HIS A 101 -10.70 2.35 1.44
CA HIS A 101 -10.27 2.66 2.80
C HIS A 101 -11.34 3.44 3.57
N ALA A 102 -11.89 4.50 2.96
CA ALA A 102 -12.93 5.30 3.59
C ALA A 102 -14.19 4.48 3.93
N ALA A 103 -14.58 3.52 3.07
CA ALA A 103 -15.72 2.64 3.33
C ALA A 103 -15.45 1.68 4.50
N LEU A 104 -14.28 1.03 4.53
CA LEU A 104 -13.91 0.14 5.63
C LEU A 104 -13.73 0.89 6.95
N ALA A 105 -13.03 2.03 6.93
CA ALA A 105 -12.80 2.86 8.10
C ALA A 105 -14.11 3.44 8.68
N ARG A 106 -15.13 3.68 7.84
CA ARG A 106 -16.47 4.05 8.32
C ARG A 106 -17.06 2.93 9.19
N VAL A 107 -17.03 1.69 8.72
CA VAL A 107 -17.55 0.53 9.45
C VAL A 107 -16.78 0.34 10.76
N PHE A 108 -15.46 0.41 10.71
CA PHE A 108 -14.61 0.30 11.89
C PHE A 108 -14.91 1.39 12.94
N ARG A 109 -15.01 2.65 12.53
CA ARG A 109 -15.28 3.77 13.46
C ARG A 109 -16.68 3.75 14.05
N SER A 110 -17.67 3.25 13.30
CA SER A 110 -19.05 3.13 13.76
C SER A 110 -19.30 1.89 14.63
N ALA A 111 -18.35 0.97 14.74
CA ALA A 111 -18.49 -0.22 15.56
C ALA A 111 -18.36 0.09 17.07
N PRO A 112 -19.01 -0.72 17.94
CA PRO A 112 -18.84 -0.62 19.39
C PRO A 112 -17.37 -0.70 19.82
N ALA A 113 -17.04 -0.13 20.98
CA ALA A 113 -15.67 -0.08 21.49
C ALA A 113 -15.08 -1.49 21.67
N GLU A 114 -15.91 -2.47 22.04
CA GLU A 114 -15.56 -3.87 22.23
C GLU A 114 -15.15 -4.54 20.92
N ALA A 115 -15.90 -4.28 19.84
CA ALA A 115 -15.56 -4.79 18.51
C ALA A 115 -14.26 -4.16 18.00
N ARG A 116 -14.08 -2.85 18.19
CA ARG A 116 -12.84 -2.14 17.85
C ARG A 116 -11.65 -2.66 18.65
N LEU A 117 -11.83 -2.92 19.94
CA LEU A 117 -10.81 -3.54 20.80
C LEU A 117 -10.46 -4.95 20.32
N GLY A 118 -11.45 -5.72 19.87
CA GLY A 118 -11.24 -7.02 19.24
C GLY A 118 -10.30 -6.93 18.03
N VAL A 119 -10.46 -5.91 17.18
CA VAL A 119 -9.53 -5.64 16.07
C VAL A 119 -8.13 -5.33 16.58
N LEU A 120 -7.99 -4.48 17.62
CA LEU A 120 -6.67 -4.16 18.18
C LEU A 120 -5.98 -5.41 18.75
N ASN A 121 -6.72 -6.28 19.44
CA ASN A 121 -6.18 -7.52 20.01
C ASN A 121 -5.86 -8.59 18.97
N ALA A 122 -6.55 -8.56 17.82
CA ALA A 122 -6.21 -9.42 16.69
C ALA A 122 -4.89 -9.01 16.02
N HIS A 123 -4.39 -7.78 16.26
CA HIS A 123 -3.10 -7.38 15.72
C HIS A 123 -1.99 -8.12 16.48
N PRO A 124 -1.14 -8.90 15.79
CA PRO A 124 0.03 -9.50 16.41
C PRO A 124 0.98 -8.43 16.95
N ASP A 125 1.61 -8.73 18.08
CA ASP A 125 2.50 -7.80 18.74
C ASP A 125 3.81 -7.60 17.96
N LEU A 126 4.36 -6.39 18.04
CA LEU A 126 5.59 -6.03 17.33
C LEU A 126 6.77 -6.90 17.80
N ALA A 127 6.83 -7.21 19.10
CA ALA A 127 7.89 -8.02 19.73
C ALA A 127 7.80 -9.51 19.38
N GLY A 128 6.60 -10.10 19.40
CA GLY A 128 6.39 -11.47 18.92
C GLY A 128 6.63 -11.61 17.42
N LYS A 129 6.35 -10.59 16.60
CA LYS A 129 6.76 -10.55 15.19
C LYS A 129 8.27 -10.46 14.99
N LEU A 130 8.96 -9.68 15.82
CA LEU A 130 10.43 -9.61 15.86
C LEU A 130 11.06 -10.98 16.20
N ALA A 131 10.49 -11.71 17.15
CA ALA A 131 10.93 -13.06 17.50
C ALA A 131 10.53 -14.12 16.45
N ALA A 132 9.37 -13.95 15.81
CA ALA A 132 8.82 -14.85 14.80
C ALA A 132 9.23 -14.51 13.36
N ALA A 133 10.18 -13.61 13.13
CA ALA A 133 10.68 -13.21 11.80
C ALA A 133 11.19 -14.39 10.93
N LYS A 134 11.29 -15.61 11.48
CA LYS A 134 11.53 -16.86 10.74
C LYS A 134 10.25 -17.59 10.26
N ARG A 135 9.03 -17.12 10.57
CA ARG A 135 7.75 -17.85 10.39
C ARG A 135 6.54 -16.97 10.04
N LEU A 136 6.70 -15.79 9.44
CA LEU A 136 5.56 -14.92 9.11
C LEU A 136 4.98 -15.15 7.70
N THR A 137 3.67 -14.92 7.57
CA THR A 137 2.90 -14.93 6.31
C THR A 137 3.31 -13.75 5.41
N ALA A 138 3.15 -13.91 4.09
CA ALA A 138 3.68 -13.00 3.07
C ALA A 138 3.25 -11.53 3.22
N GLU A 139 2.05 -11.27 3.75
CA GLU A 139 1.49 -9.92 3.92
C GLU A 139 2.17 -9.15 5.06
N SER A 140 2.59 -9.83 6.13
CA SER A 140 3.25 -9.20 7.28
C SER A 140 4.74 -8.90 7.02
N THR A 141 5.37 -9.60 6.07
CA THR A 141 6.79 -9.40 5.76
C THR A 141 7.02 -8.07 5.04
N ALA A 142 6.12 -7.65 4.15
CA ALA A 142 6.30 -6.43 3.35
C ALA A 142 6.18 -5.13 4.17
N GLU A 143 5.34 -5.11 5.21
CA GLU A 143 5.13 -3.92 6.05
C GLU A 143 6.35 -3.60 6.93
N GLN A 144 7.11 -4.63 7.31
CA GLN A 144 8.20 -4.53 8.30
C GLN A 144 9.60 -4.60 7.68
N ALA A 145 9.74 -5.08 6.46
CA ALA A 145 11.01 -5.27 5.74
C ALA A 145 11.82 -3.99 5.46
N GLY A 146 11.40 -2.82 5.96
CA GLY A 146 12.13 -1.55 5.82
C GLY A 146 12.41 -0.81 7.12
N ALA A 147 11.95 -1.31 8.27
CA ALA A 147 12.06 -0.58 9.55
C ALA A 147 13.35 -0.86 10.34
N GLY A 148 14.21 -1.76 9.85
CA GLY A 148 15.43 -2.19 10.56
C GLY A 148 15.16 -2.97 11.84
N LEU A 149 13.93 -3.48 11.98
CA LEU A 149 13.47 -4.27 13.13
C LEU A 149 14.09 -5.69 13.13
N ASP A 150 14.46 -6.20 11.97
CA ASP A 150 15.19 -7.45 11.76
C ASP A 150 16.65 -7.44 12.27
N SER A 151 17.20 -6.27 12.59
CA SER A 151 18.61 -6.08 12.96
C SER A 151 18.81 -5.45 14.35
N LEU A 152 17.85 -5.64 15.27
CA LEU A 152 17.95 -5.16 16.65
C LEU A 152 19.04 -5.90 17.46
N THR A 153 19.76 -5.16 18.30
CA THR A 153 20.66 -5.75 19.32
C THR A 153 19.86 -6.46 20.41
N ASP A 154 20.52 -7.27 21.23
CA ASP A 154 19.83 -8.00 22.30
C ASP A 154 19.33 -7.05 23.41
N GLU A 155 20.04 -5.96 23.67
CA GLU A 155 19.59 -4.88 24.58
C GLU A 155 18.37 -4.14 24.03
N GLU A 156 18.35 -3.88 22.72
CA GLU A 156 17.20 -3.26 22.06
C GLU A 156 15.98 -4.19 22.13
N LYS A 157 16.14 -5.48 21.85
CA LYS A 157 15.06 -6.47 21.99
C LYS A 157 14.52 -6.56 23.42
N ALA A 158 15.40 -6.54 24.43
CA ALA A 158 14.99 -6.52 25.83
C ALA A 158 14.14 -5.28 26.14
N THR A 159 14.59 -4.10 25.68
CA THR A 159 13.86 -2.83 25.84
C THR A 159 12.48 -2.88 25.17
N PHE A 160 12.39 -3.40 23.94
CA PHE A 160 11.11 -3.57 23.23
C PHE A 160 10.17 -4.52 23.96
N THR A 161 10.71 -5.62 24.51
CA THR A 161 9.93 -6.63 25.24
C THR A 161 9.36 -6.05 26.54
N GLU A 162 10.16 -5.30 27.29
CA GLU A 162 9.73 -4.64 28.52
C GLU A 162 8.65 -3.58 28.26
N LEU A 163 8.86 -2.73 27.24
CA LEU A 163 7.89 -1.71 26.85
C LEU A 163 6.58 -2.33 26.38
N ASN A 164 6.62 -3.40 25.59
CA ASN A 164 5.42 -4.10 25.13
C ASN A 164 4.66 -4.75 26.28
N SER A 165 5.36 -5.38 27.22
CA SER A 165 4.75 -5.99 28.41
C SER A 165 4.05 -4.92 29.26
N SER A 166 4.72 -3.80 29.50
CA SER A 166 4.17 -2.66 30.26
C SER A 166 2.96 -2.03 29.55
N TYR A 167 3.04 -1.91 28.23
CA TYR A 167 1.97 -1.35 27.41
C TYR A 167 0.72 -2.24 27.42
N ILE A 168 0.88 -3.55 27.22
CA ILE A 168 -0.23 -4.51 27.27
C ILE A 168 -0.85 -4.53 28.67
N ALA A 169 -0.03 -4.53 29.73
CA ALA A 169 -0.54 -4.49 31.11
C ALA A 169 -1.39 -3.23 31.38
N LYS A 170 -1.01 -2.08 30.83
CA LYS A 170 -1.72 -0.81 31.02
C LYS A 170 -2.97 -0.68 30.16
N PHE A 171 -2.87 -1.03 28.87
CA PHE A 171 -3.92 -0.74 27.88
C PHE A 171 -4.74 -1.96 27.47
N GLY A 172 -4.27 -3.18 27.75
CA GLY A 172 -5.00 -4.42 27.45
C GLY A 172 -5.11 -4.74 25.95
N PHE A 173 -4.24 -4.14 25.13
CA PHE A 173 -4.06 -4.43 23.71
C PHE A 173 -2.60 -4.18 23.30
N PRO A 174 -2.11 -4.79 22.21
CA PRO A 174 -0.71 -4.67 21.79
C PRO A 174 -0.40 -3.28 21.22
N PHE A 175 0.88 -2.91 21.23
CA PHE A 175 1.34 -1.67 20.61
C PHE A 175 1.25 -1.77 19.09
N ILE A 176 0.44 -0.89 18.49
CA ILE A 176 0.18 -0.86 17.04
C ILE A 176 0.70 0.45 16.46
N MET A 177 1.49 0.37 15.40
CA MET A 177 2.00 1.52 14.66
C MET A 177 2.27 1.15 13.20
N ALA A 178 1.94 2.05 12.28
CA ALA A 178 2.34 1.91 10.88
C ALA A 178 3.86 2.17 10.74
N VAL A 179 4.63 1.11 10.49
CA VAL A 179 6.11 1.15 10.46
C VAL A 179 6.73 1.36 9.07
N LYS A 180 5.93 1.31 7.99
CA LYS A 180 6.43 1.50 6.60
C LYS A 180 7.09 2.88 6.46
N GLY A 181 8.39 2.89 6.18
CA GLY A 181 9.19 4.12 6.03
C GLY A 181 9.62 4.77 7.34
N ARG A 182 9.53 4.07 8.48
CA ARG A 182 9.99 4.55 9.80
C ARG A 182 11.27 3.86 10.23
N SER A 183 12.13 4.57 10.95
CA SER A 183 13.30 3.99 11.60
C SER A 183 12.96 3.35 12.95
N LYS A 184 13.82 2.45 13.43
CA LYS A 184 13.70 1.88 14.78
C LYS A 184 13.68 2.95 15.88
N ASP A 185 14.43 4.03 15.72
CA ASP A 185 14.48 5.12 16.70
C ASP A 185 13.16 5.89 16.76
N GLU A 186 12.52 6.11 15.60
CA GLU A 186 11.19 6.73 15.54
C GLU A 186 10.13 5.85 16.21
N ILE A 187 10.21 4.53 16.00
CA ILE A 187 9.30 3.56 16.63
C ILE A 187 9.50 3.57 18.15
N LEU A 188 10.75 3.51 18.62
CA LEU A 188 11.06 3.52 20.05
C LEU A 188 10.63 4.84 20.72
N ALA A 189 10.86 5.97 20.05
CA ALA A 189 10.39 7.29 20.52
C ALA A 189 8.86 7.35 20.60
N ALA A 190 8.15 6.81 19.60
CA ALA A 190 6.70 6.70 19.64
C ALA A 190 6.21 5.82 20.79
N PHE A 191 6.90 4.69 21.04
CA PHE A 191 6.58 3.77 22.12
C PHE A 191 6.71 4.44 23.49
N ARG A 192 7.87 5.09 23.75
CA ARG A 192 8.15 5.83 24.98
C ARG A 192 7.19 6.99 25.21
N ARG A 193 6.73 7.66 24.16
CA ARG A 193 5.70 8.69 24.28
C ARG A 193 4.35 8.09 24.64
N ARG A 194 3.91 7.08 23.89
CA ARG A 194 2.54 6.52 23.96
C ARG A 194 2.28 5.71 25.23
N VAL A 195 3.31 5.10 25.83
CA VAL A 195 3.14 4.42 27.13
C VAL A 195 2.66 5.37 28.24
N ASN A 196 2.90 6.68 28.09
CA ASN A 196 2.49 7.71 29.04
C ASN A 196 1.08 8.26 28.79
N HIS A 197 0.40 7.88 27.71
CA HIS A 197 -0.98 8.29 27.47
C HIS A 197 -1.94 7.71 28.51
N ASP A 198 -3.10 8.35 28.66
CA ASP A 198 -4.27 7.70 29.25
C ASP A 198 -4.86 6.66 28.28
N ARG A 199 -5.75 5.82 28.80
CA ARG A 199 -6.32 4.69 28.04
C ARG A 199 -7.16 5.13 26.85
N GLU A 200 -7.91 6.24 26.97
CA GLU A 200 -8.81 6.71 25.93
C GLU A 200 -8.04 7.31 24.76
N ALA A 201 -7.07 8.17 25.07
CA ALA A 201 -6.17 8.76 24.10
C ALA A 201 -5.36 7.70 23.35
N GLU A 202 -4.89 6.66 24.06
CA GLU A 202 -4.15 5.57 23.43
C GLU A 202 -5.03 4.67 22.58
N PHE A 203 -6.26 4.38 23.02
CA PHE A 203 -7.22 3.62 22.22
C PHE A 203 -7.54 4.33 20.90
N ALA A 204 -7.77 5.65 20.96
CA ALA A 204 -7.97 6.47 19.76
C ALA A 204 -6.74 6.46 18.85
N THR A 205 -5.54 6.58 19.42
CA THR A 205 -4.27 6.53 18.69
C THR A 205 -4.07 5.18 18.00
N ALA A 206 -4.27 4.08 18.72
CA ALA A 206 -4.14 2.72 18.18
C ALA A 206 -5.13 2.46 17.03
N CYS A 207 -6.39 2.91 17.17
CA CYS A 207 -7.36 2.84 16.08
C CYS A 207 -6.91 3.61 14.84
N ALA A 208 -6.37 4.82 15.01
CA ALA A 208 -5.85 5.60 13.90
C ALA A 208 -4.65 4.93 13.22
N GLU A 209 -3.79 4.25 13.98
CA GLU A 209 -2.68 3.47 13.42
C GLU A 209 -3.18 2.25 12.63
N VAL A 210 -4.20 1.53 13.11
CA VAL A 210 -4.84 0.44 12.35
C VAL A 210 -5.42 0.97 11.03
N GLU A 211 -6.09 2.12 11.03
CA GLU A 211 -6.60 2.71 9.79
C GLU A 211 -5.47 3.08 8.82
N LYS A 212 -4.32 3.55 9.30
CA LYS A 212 -3.15 3.83 8.44
C LYS A 212 -2.59 2.55 7.84
N ILE A 213 -2.46 1.48 8.63
CA ILE A 213 -1.99 0.16 8.17
C ILE A 213 -2.93 -0.36 7.09
N ALA A 214 -4.24 -0.31 7.32
CA ALA A 214 -5.26 -0.70 6.33
C ALA A 214 -5.12 0.06 5.00
N LEU A 215 -4.86 1.38 5.05
CA LEU A 215 -4.62 2.16 3.83
C LEU A 215 -3.35 1.73 3.09
N LEU A 216 -2.27 1.41 3.82
CA LEU A 216 -1.02 0.93 3.21
C LEU A 216 -1.24 -0.42 2.52
N ARG A 217 -1.93 -1.36 3.16
CA ARG A 217 -2.32 -2.65 2.57
C ARG A 217 -3.13 -2.44 1.29
N LEU A 218 -4.14 -1.57 1.35
CA LEU A 218 -4.98 -1.27 0.19
C LEU A 218 -4.20 -0.65 -0.97
N LYS A 219 -3.21 0.21 -0.71
CA LYS A 219 -2.34 0.77 -1.75
C LYS A 219 -1.41 -0.26 -2.40
N ASP A 220 -1.12 -1.35 -1.70
CA ASP A 220 -0.35 -2.47 -2.25
C ASP A 220 -1.26 -3.42 -3.09
N MET A 221 -2.57 -3.44 -2.81
CA MET A 221 -3.57 -4.26 -3.52
C MET A 221 -4.29 -3.54 -4.69
N LEU A 222 -4.50 -2.24 -4.56
CA LEU A 222 -5.24 -1.38 -5.48
C LEU A 222 -4.37 -0.22 -5.96
N PRO A 223 -4.62 0.33 -7.16
CA PRO A 223 -3.95 1.53 -7.63
C PRO A 223 -4.24 2.78 -6.79
#